data_AF-A0A8T6IG59-F1
#
_entry.id   AF-A0A8T6IG59-F1
#
_cell.length_a   1.000
_cell.length_b   1.000
_cell.length_c   1.000
_cell.angle_alpha   90.00
_cell.angle_beta   90.00
_cell.angle_gamma   90.00
#
_symmetry.space_group_name_H-M   'P 1'
#
loop_
_entity.id
_entity.type
_entity.pdbx_description
1 polymer ?
#
loop_
_entity_poly.entity_id
_entity_poly.type
_entity_poly.pdbx_seq_one_letter_code
_entity_poly.pdbx_strand_id
1 'polypeptide(L)'
;MRLSRPFIRLPFRFDAERLAAEAGQFPADRWMRHPSGLPGNSAIALISSGGGDNDSFEGEKQPTPHLDACPYMRQVMASFGEVLSRSRLMKLDARSEVRLHVDFNYHWFSRVRIHIPIVTNPEVIFHCGPERLHMAGGECWIFDSWRRHRVVNGSDRTRIHLVIDTSGSSRFWDLVRSVEDAHPAATGADAKLVPFEPDRSVTLRTERFANLPVMAPGECTALIEDLIADFSSHPDNPPELVASYAAWMRGFAQDWRETWLLYGHRAAGVPHYRALIEQARARLHPDMRALAVRSNRLGVNAIFIQRVLSAALAPDARID
;
A
#
# COMPACT_ATOMS: atom_id res chain seq x y z
N MET A 1 5.62 3.64 1.38
CA MET A 1 6.85 3.63 0.56
C MET A 1 7.32 5.07 0.38
N ARG A 2 8.62 5.36 0.51
CA ARG A 2 9.20 6.69 0.24
C ARG A 2 9.84 6.67 -1.16
N LEU A 3 9.51 7.64 -2.02
CA LEU A 3 10.09 7.77 -3.37
C LEU A 3 10.86 9.10 -3.48
N SER A 4 11.81 9.19 -4.41
CA SER A 4 12.58 10.43 -4.61
C SER A 4 11.68 11.55 -5.14
N ARG A 5 10.68 11.19 -5.94
CA ARG A 5 9.71 12.09 -6.59
C ARG A 5 8.28 11.79 -6.13
N PRO A 6 7.38 12.79 -6.04
CA PRO A 6 5.97 12.57 -5.71
C PRO A 6 5.26 11.59 -6.65
N PHE A 7 5.52 11.69 -7.95
CA PHE A 7 4.95 10.83 -8.99
C PHE A 7 6.05 10.32 -9.93
N ILE A 8 5.92 9.06 -10.32
CA ILE A 8 6.81 8.42 -11.29
C ILE A 8 5.94 7.71 -12.31
N ARG A 9 6.10 8.06 -13.59
CA ARG A 9 5.43 7.40 -14.72
C ARG A 9 6.32 6.26 -15.19
N LEU A 10 5.89 5.03 -14.99
CA LEU A 10 6.59 3.85 -15.49
C LEU A 10 6.42 3.76 -17.02
N PRO A 11 7.42 3.23 -17.76
CA PRO A 11 7.43 3.21 -19.22
C PRO A 11 6.57 2.06 -19.78
N PHE A 12 5.32 1.98 -19.32
CA PHE A 12 4.32 1.07 -19.83
C PHE A 12 3.13 1.86 -20.37
N ARG A 13 2.53 1.35 -21.44
CA ARG A 13 1.26 1.81 -21.97
C ARG A 13 0.33 0.61 -22.17
N PHE A 14 -0.95 0.81 -21.84
CA PHE A 14 -2.00 -0.19 -21.95
C PHE A 14 -3.18 0.37 -22.74
N ASP A 15 -3.99 -0.52 -23.32
CA ASP A 15 -5.23 -0.19 -24.00
C ASP A 15 -6.33 0.12 -22.95
N ALA A 16 -6.58 1.41 -22.74
CA ALA A 16 -7.55 1.87 -21.76
C ALA A 16 -8.99 1.48 -22.12
N GLU A 17 -9.33 1.43 -23.40
CA GLU A 17 -10.68 1.10 -23.86
C GLU A 17 -10.99 -0.36 -23.61
N ARG A 18 -10.02 -1.25 -23.90
CA ARG A 18 -10.15 -2.68 -23.60
C ARG A 18 -10.27 -2.94 -22.09
N LEU A 19 -9.44 -2.27 -21.28
CA LEU A 19 -9.55 -2.35 -19.82
C LEU A 19 -10.90 -1.82 -19.32
N ALA A 20 -11.44 -0.77 -19.96
CA ALA A 20 -12.73 -0.20 -19.60
C ALA A 20 -13.89 -1.14 -19.95
N ALA A 21 -13.82 -1.84 -21.08
CA ALA A 21 -14.76 -2.91 -21.43
C ALA A 21 -14.76 -4.04 -20.38
N GLU A 22 -13.59 -4.51 -19.96
CA GLU A 22 -13.47 -5.54 -18.91
C GLU A 22 -13.94 -5.03 -17.53
N ALA A 23 -13.71 -3.76 -17.19
CA ALA A 23 -14.22 -3.19 -15.95
C ALA A 23 -15.74 -2.96 -15.98
N GLY A 24 -16.28 -2.63 -17.16
CA GLY A 24 -17.69 -2.30 -17.37
C GLY A 24 -18.63 -3.50 -17.35
N GLN A 25 -18.11 -4.73 -17.43
CA GLN A 25 -18.92 -5.94 -17.35
C GLN A 25 -19.49 -6.20 -15.95
N PHE A 26 -18.88 -5.62 -14.90
CA PHE A 26 -19.27 -5.91 -13.52
C PHE A 26 -20.48 -5.08 -13.07
N PRO A 27 -21.55 -5.73 -12.58
CA PRO A 27 -22.72 -5.03 -12.07
C PRO A 27 -22.42 -4.27 -10.76
N ALA A 28 -23.30 -3.33 -10.42
CA ALA A 28 -23.10 -2.40 -9.30
C ALA A 28 -22.93 -3.10 -7.93
N ASP A 29 -23.56 -4.25 -7.73
CA ASP A 29 -23.52 -5.05 -6.50
C ASP A 29 -22.14 -5.70 -6.23
N ARG A 30 -21.28 -5.80 -7.24
CA ARG A 30 -19.89 -6.28 -7.09
C ARG A 30 -18.93 -5.23 -6.55
N TRP A 31 -19.30 -3.95 -6.62
CA TRP A 31 -18.48 -2.86 -6.12
C TRP A 31 -18.62 -2.75 -4.60
N MET A 32 -17.68 -3.36 -3.87
CA MET A 32 -17.59 -3.28 -2.42
C MET A 32 -17.38 -1.83 -1.98
N ARG A 33 -18.09 -1.40 -0.94
CA ARG A 33 -17.89 -0.07 -0.35
C ARG A 33 -16.51 0.00 0.32
N HIS A 34 -15.91 1.18 0.31
CA HIS A 34 -14.67 1.41 1.05
C HIS A 34 -14.86 1.03 2.54
N PRO A 35 -13.92 0.29 3.19
CA PRO A 35 -14.06 -0.17 4.58
C PRO A 35 -14.36 0.95 5.58
N SER A 36 -13.77 2.12 5.37
CA SER A 36 -14.00 3.31 6.22
C SER A 36 -15.28 4.09 5.88
N GLY A 37 -16.13 3.57 4.99
CA GLY A 37 -17.39 4.21 4.60
C GLY A 37 -17.24 5.50 3.80
N LEU A 38 -16.10 5.69 3.10
CA LEU A 38 -15.86 6.89 2.29
C LEU A 38 -16.91 6.99 1.16
N PRO A 39 -17.78 8.02 1.15
CA PRO A 39 -18.80 8.17 0.12
C PRO A 39 -18.18 8.26 -1.27
N GLY A 40 -18.82 7.60 -2.25
CA GLY A 40 -18.37 7.59 -3.63
C GLY A 40 -17.11 6.75 -3.91
N ASN A 41 -16.54 6.08 -2.90
CA ASN A 41 -15.37 5.22 -3.07
C ASN A 41 -15.78 3.74 -2.93
N SER A 42 -15.50 2.97 -3.97
CA SER A 42 -15.78 1.53 -3.99
C SER A 42 -14.74 0.77 -4.80
N ALA A 43 -14.67 -0.54 -4.61
CA ALA A 43 -13.67 -1.36 -5.26
C ALA A 43 -14.20 -2.75 -5.62
N ILE A 44 -13.60 -3.35 -6.64
CA ILE A 44 -13.69 -4.78 -6.93
C ILE A 44 -12.32 -5.39 -6.62
N ALA A 45 -12.30 -6.44 -5.79
CA ALA A 45 -11.08 -7.19 -5.54
C ALA A 45 -10.72 -8.01 -6.78
N LEU A 46 -9.45 -7.96 -7.19
CA LEU A 46 -8.92 -8.76 -8.30
C LEU A 46 -7.92 -9.81 -7.79
N ILE A 47 -7.04 -9.41 -6.87
CA ILE A 47 -6.20 -10.31 -6.08
C ILE A 47 -6.44 -9.96 -4.61
N SER A 48 -6.82 -10.94 -3.81
CA SER A 48 -7.20 -10.76 -2.40
C SER A 48 -6.85 -11.98 -1.56
N SER A 49 -7.02 -11.87 -0.25
CA SER A 49 -6.82 -12.97 0.67
C SER A 49 -7.79 -14.11 0.37
N GLY A 50 -7.26 -15.28 0.04
CA GLY A 50 -8.06 -16.46 -0.34
C GLY A 50 -8.92 -16.30 -1.58
N GLY A 51 -8.70 -15.28 -2.42
CA GLY A 51 -9.45 -15.07 -3.67
C GLY A 51 -10.91 -14.62 -3.49
N GLY A 52 -11.29 -14.15 -2.30
CA GLY A 52 -12.65 -13.66 -2.02
C GLY A 52 -12.85 -12.15 -2.17
N ASP A 53 -14.11 -11.72 -2.08
CA ASP A 53 -14.49 -10.31 -2.02
C ASP A 53 -14.23 -9.76 -0.62
N ASN A 54 -12.99 -9.32 -0.36
CA ASN A 54 -12.59 -8.82 0.96
C ASN A 54 -11.51 -7.74 0.92
N ASP A 55 -11.37 -7.09 2.08
CA ASP A 55 -10.39 -6.05 2.33
C ASP A 55 -9.18 -6.48 3.16
N SER A 56 -9.04 -7.78 3.42
CA SER A 56 -7.96 -8.28 4.29
C SER A 56 -6.57 -8.02 3.70
N PHE A 57 -5.64 -7.72 4.59
CA PHE A 57 -4.21 -7.65 4.28
C PHE A 57 -3.51 -8.99 4.54
N GLU A 58 -4.13 -9.88 5.32
CA GLU A 58 -3.53 -11.10 5.86
C GLU A 58 -3.80 -12.32 5.00
N GLY A 59 -3.01 -13.37 5.14
CA GLY A 59 -3.21 -14.63 4.42
C GLY A 59 -2.73 -14.63 2.97
N GLU A 60 -2.78 -15.80 2.34
CA GLU A 60 -2.32 -16.01 0.96
C GLU A 60 -3.16 -15.20 -0.03
N LYS A 61 -2.47 -14.54 -0.97
CA LYS A 61 -3.09 -13.74 -2.02
C LYS A 61 -3.37 -14.63 -3.23
N GLN A 62 -4.62 -14.67 -3.66
CA GLN A 62 -5.06 -15.46 -4.80
C GLN A 62 -5.90 -14.58 -5.74
N PRO A 63 -5.87 -14.85 -7.06
CA PRO A 63 -6.82 -14.28 -8.01
C PRO A 63 -8.26 -14.55 -7.56
N THR A 64 -9.11 -13.55 -7.76
CA THR A 64 -10.57 -13.67 -7.56
C THR A 64 -11.25 -14.13 -8.85
N PRO A 65 -12.49 -14.65 -8.77
CA PRO A 65 -13.30 -14.91 -9.96
C PRO A 65 -13.49 -13.69 -10.87
N HIS A 66 -13.47 -12.48 -10.31
CA HIS A 66 -13.54 -11.23 -11.11
C HIS A 66 -12.31 -11.08 -12.00
N LEU A 67 -11.11 -11.40 -11.50
CA LEU A 67 -9.90 -11.34 -12.31
C LEU A 67 -9.84 -12.46 -13.36
N ASP A 68 -10.42 -13.63 -13.09
CA ASP A 68 -10.53 -14.71 -14.08
C ASP A 68 -11.36 -14.28 -15.30
N ALA A 69 -12.35 -13.39 -15.11
CA ALA A 69 -13.18 -12.82 -16.17
C ALA A 69 -12.52 -11.65 -16.95
N CYS A 70 -11.29 -11.25 -16.61
CA CYS A 70 -10.59 -10.11 -17.20
C CYS A 70 -9.25 -10.53 -17.85
N PRO A 71 -9.27 -11.18 -19.03
CA PRO A 71 -8.07 -11.73 -19.65
C PRO A 71 -7.01 -10.66 -19.94
N TYR A 72 -7.39 -9.45 -20.33
CA TYR A 72 -6.43 -8.37 -20.55
C TYR A 72 -5.85 -7.84 -19.25
N MET A 73 -6.65 -7.63 -18.20
CA MET A 73 -6.11 -7.26 -16.87
C MET A 73 -5.09 -8.28 -16.36
N ARG A 74 -5.30 -9.58 -16.60
CA ARG A 74 -4.32 -10.63 -16.26
C ARG A 74 -3.03 -10.45 -17.05
N GLN A 75 -3.09 -10.20 -18.35
CA GLN A 75 -1.90 -9.95 -19.18
C GLN A 75 -1.14 -8.69 -18.74
N VAL A 76 -1.87 -7.60 -18.43
CA VAL A 76 -1.31 -6.36 -17.86
C VAL A 76 -0.57 -6.67 -16.56
N MET A 77 -1.20 -7.37 -15.62
CA MET A 77 -0.59 -7.77 -14.35
C MET A 77 0.65 -8.65 -14.53
N ALA A 78 0.58 -9.62 -15.45
CA ALA A 78 1.70 -10.51 -15.76
C ALA A 78 2.88 -9.77 -16.41
N SER A 79 2.63 -8.69 -17.15
CA SER A 79 3.65 -7.94 -17.89
C SER A 79 4.72 -7.29 -16.99
N PHE A 80 4.39 -7.05 -15.72
CA PHE A 80 5.35 -6.50 -14.75
C PHE A 80 6.44 -7.52 -14.38
N GLY A 81 6.19 -8.82 -14.53
CA GLY A 81 7.18 -9.82 -14.13
C GLY A 81 7.50 -9.75 -12.63
N GLU A 82 6.49 -9.46 -11.80
CA GLU A 82 6.61 -9.34 -10.35
C GLU A 82 5.74 -10.35 -9.57
N VAL A 83 5.98 -10.42 -8.25
CA VAL A 83 5.06 -11.08 -7.31
C VAL A 83 4.04 -10.05 -6.85
N LEU A 84 2.76 -10.34 -7.10
CA LEU A 84 1.67 -9.41 -6.85
C LEU A 84 1.02 -9.68 -5.49
N SER A 85 0.79 -8.62 -4.74
CA SER A 85 -0.02 -8.64 -3.53
C SER A 85 -1.47 -8.36 -3.89
N ARG A 86 -2.15 -7.50 -3.12
CA ARG A 86 -3.53 -7.07 -3.40
C ARG A 86 -3.60 -6.30 -4.71
N SER A 87 -4.67 -6.54 -5.47
CA SER A 87 -5.01 -5.77 -6.66
C SER A 87 -6.50 -5.56 -6.77
N ARG A 88 -6.91 -4.40 -7.30
CA ARG A 88 -8.31 -3.95 -7.33
C ARG A 88 -8.61 -3.04 -8.50
N LEU A 89 -9.87 -3.02 -8.91
CA LEU A 89 -10.44 -1.84 -9.56
C LEU A 89 -10.90 -0.87 -8.48
N MET A 90 -10.36 0.35 -8.46
CA MET A 90 -10.76 1.41 -7.54
C MET A 90 -11.60 2.45 -8.27
N LYS A 91 -12.86 2.56 -7.85
CA LYS A 91 -13.85 3.48 -8.39
C LYS A 91 -14.03 4.68 -7.46
N LEU A 92 -14.03 5.86 -8.06
CA LEU A 92 -14.37 7.12 -7.40
C LEU A 92 -15.49 7.78 -8.20
N ASP A 93 -16.63 8.00 -7.57
CA ASP A 93 -17.81 8.56 -8.21
C ASP A 93 -17.59 10.00 -8.67
N ALA A 94 -18.49 10.49 -9.51
CA ALA A 94 -18.52 11.89 -9.94
C ALA A 94 -18.53 12.83 -8.72
N ARG A 95 -17.87 13.98 -8.86
CA ARG A 95 -17.83 15.03 -7.83
C ARG A 95 -17.41 14.53 -6.42
N SER A 96 -16.61 13.47 -6.36
CA SER A 96 -16.15 12.86 -5.11
C SER A 96 -14.64 13.03 -4.90
N GLU A 97 -14.18 12.90 -3.66
CA GLU A 97 -12.75 12.98 -3.32
C GLU A 97 -12.33 11.89 -2.33
N VAL A 98 -11.05 11.53 -2.40
CA VAL A 98 -10.36 10.89 -1.29
C VAL A 98 -9.56 11.97 -0.59
N ARG A 99 -9.92 12.27 0.66
CA ARG A 99 -9.33 13.36 1.46
C ARG A 99 -7.83 13.20 1.66
N LEU A 100 -7.18 14.30 2.04
CA LEU A 100 -5.74 14.34 2.28
C LEU A 100 -5.32 13.38 3.40
N HIS A 101 -4.56 12.35 3.04
CA HIS A 101 -4.10 11.30 3.95
C HIS A 101 -2.67 10.85 3.58
N VAL A 102 -2.18 9.87 4.32
CA VAL A 102 -0.92 9.16 4.10
C VAL A 102 -1.19 7.69 4.34
N ASP A 103 -0.56 6.82 3.56
CA ASP A 103 -0.65 5.39 3.74
C ASP A 103 0.47 4.92 4.68
N PHE A 104 0.16 4.81 5.97
CA PHE A 104 1.14 4.48 7.01
C PHE A 104 0.99 3.07 7.63
N ASN A 105 -0.01 2.31 7.19
CA ASN A 105 -0.18 0.91 7.56
C ASN A 105 1.05 0.06 7.19
N TYR A 106 1.33 -0.97 7.98
CA TYR A 106 2.42 -1.94 7.74
C TYR A 106 2.48 -2.43 6.28
N HIS A 107 1.34 -2.73 5.64
CA HIS A 107 1.29 -3.20 4.25
C HIS A 107 2.04 -2.27 3.28
N TRP A 108 1.91 -0.95 3.48
CA TRP A 108 2.49 0.08 2.63
C TRP A 108 3.91 0.48 3.01
N PHE A 109 4.44 -0.07 4.10
CA PHE A 109 5.82 0.18 4.47
C PHE A 109 6.76 -0.42 3.42
N SER A 110 6.52 -1.67 3.03
CA SER A 110 7.37 -2.46 2.12
C SER A 110 6.80 -2.62 0.71
N ARG A 111 5.58 -2.13 0.44
CA ARG A 111 4.94 -2.25 -0.88
C ARG A 111 4.74 -0.90 -1.55
N VAL A 112 4.87 -0.92 -2.88
CA VAL A 112 4.48 0.15 -3.77
C VAL A 112 3.17 -0.23 -4.48
N ARG A 113 2.35 0.78 -4.77
CA ARG A 113 1.12 0.62 -5.53
C ARG A 113 1.28 1.21 -6.92
N ILE A 114 1.11 0.35 -7.91
CA ILE A 114 1.00 0.71 -9.32
C ILE A 114 -0.44 1.13 -9.60
N HIS A 115 -0.60 2.23 -10.32
CA HIS A 115 -1.86 2.80 -10.76
C HIS A 115 -1.92 2.82 -12.29
N ILE A 116 -2.98 2.24 -12.84
CA ILE A 116 -3.29 2.27 -14.27
C ILE A 116 -4.67 2.91 -14.43
N PRO A 117 -4.78 4.17 -14.89
CA PRO A 117 -6.07 4.80 -15.15
C PRO A 117 -6.79 4.09 -16.30
N ILE A 118 -8.02 3.67 -16.06
CA ILE A 118 -8.87 2.98 -17.05
C ILE A 118 -9.94 3.94 -17.56
N VAL A 119 -10.80 4.40 -16.65
CA VAL A 119 -11.78 5.45 -16.90
C VAL A 119 -11.32 6.67 -16.13
N THR A 120 -10.95 7.73 -16.84
CA THR A 120 -10.40 8.96 -16.25
C THR A 120 -10.65 10.14 -17.20
N ASN A 121 -10.46 11.36 -16.72
CA ASN A 121 -10.56 12.58 -17.52
C ASN A 121 -9.72 13.70 -16.87
N PRO A 122 -9.40 14.80 -17.58
CA PRO A 122 -8.53 15.85 -17.07
C PRO A 122 -8.98 16.54 -15.76
N GLU A 123 -10.24 16.41 -15.35
CA GLU A 123 -10.73 16.93 -14.07
C GLU A 123 -10.48 15.97 -12.89
N VAL A 124 -9.93 14.77 -13.14
CA VAL A 124 -9.42 13.86 -12.11
C VAL A 124 -7.98 14.25 -11.78
N ILE A 125 -7.78 14.85 -10.61
CA ILE A 125 -6.48 15.38 -10.18
C ILE A 125 -5.96 14.61 -8.96
N PHE A 126 -4.78 14.03 -9.13
CA PHE A 126 -3.96 13.48 -8.05
C PHE A 126 -3.09 14.57 -7.46
N HIS A 127 -3.04 14.66 -6.14
CA HIS A 127 -2.13 15.53 -5.40
C HIS A 127 -1.20 14.67 -4.55
N CYS A 128 0.10 14.94 -4.59
CA CYS A 128 1.11 14.27 -3.76
C CYS A 128 2.18 15.29 -3.36
N GLY A 129 2.23 15.63 -2.06
CA GLY A 129 3.06 16.75 -1.60
C GLY A 129 2.72 18.05 -2.34
N PRO A 130 3.71 18.78 -2.88
CA PRO A 130 3.46 20.03 -3.62
C PRO A 130 2.98 19.81 -5.06
N GLU A 131 3.10 18.59 -5.59
CA GLU A 131 2.79 18.30 -6.99
C GLU A 131 1.34 17.84 -7.16
N ARG A 132 0.82 18.10 -8.36
CA ARG A 132 -0.47 17.58 -8.79
C ARG A 132 -0.46 17.28 -10.28
N LEU A 133 -1.17 16.24 -10.69
CA LEU A 133 -1.31 15.88 -12.10
C LEU A 133 -2.60 15.12 -12.38
N HIS A 134 -2.96 15.09 -13.66
CA HIS A 134 -3.90 14.13 -14.22
C HIS A 134 -3.14 12.92 -14.75
N MET A 135 -3.54 11.71 -14.36
CA MET A 135 -3.02 10.46 -14.93
C MET A 135 -3.94 10.05 -16.09
N ALA A 136 -3.42 10.00 -17.32
CA ALA A 136 -4.22 9.71 -18.51
C ALA A 136 -4.49 8.21 -18.70
N GLY A 137 -5.55 7.89 -19.44
CA GLY A 137 -5.97 6.51 -19.70
C GLY A 137 -4.85 5.64 -20.27
N GLY A 138 -4.63 4.47 -19.68
CA GLY A 138 -3.64 3.50 -20.11
C GLY A 138 -2.20 3.81 -19.70
N GLU A 139 -1.95 4.92 -19.00
CA GLU A 139 -0.64 5.19 -18.39
C GLU A 139 -0.39 4.30 -17.17
N CYS A 140 0.87 4.21 -16.76
CA CYS A 140 1.30 3.43 -15.61
C CYS A 140 2.07 4.32 -14.63
N TRP A 141 1.61 4.40 -13.40
CA TRP A 141 2.13 5.34 -12.41
C TRP A 141 2.38 4.67 -11.06
N ILE A 142 3.41 5.11 -10.35
CA ILE A 142 3.54 4.95 -8.90
C ILE A 142 3.65 6.34 -8.28
N PHE A 143 3.29 6.46 -7.00
CA PHE A 143 3.48 7.71 -6.27
C PHE A 143 3.91 7.45 -4.83
N ASP A 144 4.52 8.47 -4.23
CA ASP A 144 5.01 8.42 -2.85
C ASP A 144 3.84 8.43 -1.86
N SER A 145 3.39 7.24 -1.47
CA SER A 145 2.26 7.08 -0.54
C SER A 145 2.59 7.50 0.90
N TRP A 146 3.87 7.73 1.21
CA TRP A 146 4.32 8.28 2.49
C TRP A 146 4.17 9.81 2.56
N ARG A 147 4.12 10.50 1.42
CA ARG A 147 3.74 11.91 1.35
C ARG A 147 2.23 12.06 1.52
N ARG A 148 1.82 13.22 2.05
CA ARG A 148 0.40 13.57 2.11
C ARG A 148 -0.16 13.67 0.68
N HIS A 149 -1.20 12.91 0.41
CA HIS A 149 -1.80 12.83 -0.91
C HIS A 149 -3.33 12.78 -0.84
N ARG A 150 -3.97 13.23 -1.93
CA ARG A 150 -5.43 13.20 -2.13
C ARG A 150 -5.74 13.00 -3.60
N VAL A 151 -6.95 12.56 -3.91
CA VAL A 151 -7.48 12.60 -5.28
C VAL A 151 -8.83 13.28 -5.28
N VAL A 152 -9.04 14.15 -6.26
CA VAL A 152 -10.31 14.82 -6.51
C VAL A 152 -10.82 14.37 -7.87
N ASN A 153 -12.01 13.78 -7.93
CA ASN A 153 -12.74 13.59 -9.17
C ASN A 153 -13.66 14.79 -9.38
N GLY A 154 -13.17 15.79 -10.09
CA GLY A 154 -13.89 17.01 -10.35
C GLY A 154 -15.01 16.86 -11.37
N SER A 155 -15.08 15.79 -12.15
CA SER A 155 -16.02 15.69 -13.27
C SER A 155 -17.41 15.16 -12.87
N ASP A 156 -18.29 15.10 -13.87
CA ASP A 156 -19.62 14.47 -13.83
C ASP A 156 -19.59 12.95 -14.12
N ARG A 157 -18.40 12.37 -14.32
CA ARG A 157 -18.22 10.95 -14.64
C ARG A 157 -17.42 10.26 -13.56
N THR A 158 -17.75 9.01 -13.29
CA THR A 158 -16.96 8.13 -12.43
C THR A 158 -15.56 7.90 -13.01
N ARG A 159 -14.57 7.75 -12.13
CA ARG A 159 -13.21 7.34 -12.45
C ARG A 159 -12.93 5.92 -11.95
N ILE A 160 -12.22 5.13 -12.75
CA ILE A 160 -11.77 3.77 -12.41
C ILE A 160 -10.27 3.67 -12.70
N HIS A 161 -9.48 3.27 -11.70
CA HIS A 161 -8.10 2.82 -11.92
C HIS A 161 -7.97 1.35 -11.53
N LEU A 162 -7.19 0.60 -12.30
CA LEU A 162 -6.61 -0.64 -11.83
C LEU A 162 -5.43 -0.30 -10.91
N VAL A 163 -5.43 -0.87 -9.71
CA VAL A 163 -4.31 -0.76 -8.76
C VAL A 163 -3.71 -2.12 -8.47
N ILE A 164 -2.39 -2.19 -8.40
CA ILE A 164 -1.64 -3.43 -8.18
C ILE A 164 -0.55 -3.15 -7.15
N ASP A 165 -0.56 -3.88 -6.05
CA ASP A 165 0.45 -3.76 -5.01
C ASP A 165 1.55 -4.79 -5.20
N THR A 166 2.80 -4.40 -5.01
CA THR A 166 3.96 -5.30 -5.02
C THR A 166 5.07 -4.76 -4.14
N SER A 167 5.91 -5.64 -3.58
CA SER A 167 7.17 -5.23 -2.95
C SER A 167 8.25 -4.86 -3.97
N GLY A 168 8.10 -5.34 -5.22
CA GLY A 168 9.04 -5.14 -6.31
C GLY A 168 10.33 -5.96 -6.14
N SER A 169 10.76 -6.64 -7.19
CA SER A 169 12.10 -7.22 -7.30
C SER A 169 13.16 -6.16 -7.58
N SER A 170 14.45 -6.55 -7.57
CA SER A 170 15.53 -5.66 -8.00
C SER A 170 15.27 -5.08 -9.40
N ARG A 171 14.76 -5.90 -10.33
CA ARG A 171 14.43 -5.47 -11.71
C ARG A 171 13.39 -4.36 -11.75
N PHE A 172 12.35 -4.45 -10.92
CA PHE A 172 11.34 -3.41 -10.81
C PHE A 172 11.96 -2.12 -10.26
N TRP A 173 12.78 -2.22 -9.21
CA TRP A 173 13.41 -1.04 -8.62
C TRP A 173 14.53 -0.44 -9.50
N ASP A 174 15.22 -1.24 -10.31
CA ASP A 174 16.13 -0.76 -11.35
C ASP A 174 15.38 0.03 -12.41
N LEU A 175 14.19 -0.44 -12.82
CA LEU A 175 13.30 0.29 -13.72
C LEU A 175 12.82 1.62 -13.10
N VAL A 176 12.45 1.62 -11.82
CA VAL A 176 12.04 2.86 -11.14
C VAL A 176 13.20 3.86 -11.11
N ARG A 177 14.40 3.42 -10.71
CA ARG A 177 15.59 4.28 -10.66
C ARG A 177 15.96 4.84 -12.03
N SER A 178 15.92 4.02 -13.08
CA SER A 178 16.24 4.51 -14.43
C SER A 178 15.28 5.60 -14.91
N VAL A 179 14.02 5.55 -14.51
CA VAL A 179 13.01 6.59 -14.77
C VAL A 179 13.23 7.83 -13.90
N GLU A 180 13.65 7.66 -12.65
CA GLU A 180 13.98 8.77 -11.75
C GLU A 180 15.20 9.56 -12.24
N ASP A 181 16.23 8.86 -12.73
CA ASP A 181 17.47 9.42 -13.27
C ASP A 181 17.27 10.04 -14.68
N ALA A 182 16.28 9.57 -15.43
CA ALA A 182 15.94 10.11 -16.74
C ALA A 182 15.26 11.49 -16.67
N HIS A 183 15.49 12.32 -17.69
CA HIS A 183 14.81 13.61 -17.79
C HIS A 183 13.28 13.39 -17.83
N PRO A 184 12.46 14.12 -17.06
CA PRO A 184 10.99 13.91 -16.98
C PRO A 184 10.23 13.91 -18.32
N ALA A 185 10.82 14.51 -19.36
CA ALA A 185 10.26 14.57 -20.71
C ALA A 185 10.46 13.26 -21.51
N ALA A 186 11.45 12.43 -21.16
CA ALA A 186 11.78 11.20 -21.87
C ALA A 186 10.88 10.01 -21.45
N THR A 187 10.45 9.97 -20.19
CA THR A 187 9.78 8.81 -19.59
C THR A 187 8.42 8.48 -20.22
N GLY A 188 7.77 9.47 -20.83
CA GLY A 188 6.51 9.28 -21.55
C GLY A 188 6.68 8.80 -23.00
N ALA A 189 7.78 9.17 -23.66
CA ALA A 189 8.03 8.88 -25.07
C ALA A 189 8.45 7.43 -25.30
N ASP A 190 9.17 6.83 -24.34
CA ASP A 190 9.69 5.46 -24.45
C ASP A 190 8.76 4.39 -23.85
N ALA A 191 7.49 4.74 -23.61
CA ALA A 191 6.55 3.83 -22.97
C ALA A 191 6.22 2.64 -23.88
N LYS A 192 6.50 1.42 -23.41
CA LYS A 192 6.22 0.18 -24.14
C LYS A 192 4.72 -0.15 -24.08
N LEU A 193 4.07 -0.22 -25.24
CA LEU A 193 2.72 -0.74 -25.36
C LEU A 193 2.70 -2.25 -25.05
N VAL A 194 1.81 -2.66 -24.16
CA VAL A 194 1.49 -4.07 -23.91
C VAL A 194 0.12 -4.34 -24.55
N PRO A 195 0.08 -4.90 -25.77
CA PRO A 195 -1.19 -5.16 -26.45
C PRO A 195 -1.95 -6.31 -25.79
N PHE A 196 -3.26 -6.37 -26.03
CA PHE A 196 -4.04 -7.56 -25.71
C PHE A 196 -3.78 -8.65 -26.75
N GLU A 197 -3.46 -9.85 -26.29
CA GLU A 197 -3.24 -11.03 -27.12
C GLU A 197 -4.34 -12.07 -26.81
N PRO A 198 -5.37 -12.23 -27.67
CA PRO A 198 -6.56 -13.04 -27.34
C PRO A 198 -6.27 -14.48 -26.88
N ASP A 199 -5.30 -15.13 -27.51
CA ASP A 199 -4.96 -16.55 -27.25
C ASP A 199 -3.88 -16.72 -26.18
N ARG A 200 -3.37 -15.62 -25.61
CA ARG A 200 -2.30 -15.66 -24.62
C ARG A 200 -2.85 -15.91 -23.23
N SER A 201 -2.63 -17.13 -22.74
CA SER A 201 -2.78 -17.46 -21.32
C SER A 201 -1.55 -17.02 -20.52
N VAL A 202 -1.78 -16.49 -19.31
CA VAL A 202 -0.72 -16.06 -18.39
C VAL A 202 -0.95 -16.61 -17.00
N THR A 203 0.15 -16.98 -16.35
CA THR A 203 0.18 -17.36 -14.94
C THR A 203 0.64 -16.18 -14.10
N LEU A 204 -0.20 -15.74 -13.17
CA LEU A 204 0.16 -14.70 -12.20
C LEU A 204 0.95 -15.31 -11.04
N ARG A 205 1.97 -14.59 -10.58
CA ARG A 205 2.67 -14.92 -9.33
C ARG A 205 2.11 -14.01 -8.24
N THR A 206 1.59 -14.60 -7.19
CA THR A 206 0.98 -13.87 -6.07
C THR A 206 1.69 -14.15 -4.75
N GLU A 207 1.58 -13.22 -3.80
CA GLU A 207 2.15 -13.37 -2.47
C GLU A 207 1.50 -14.53 -1.70
N ARG A 208 2.27 -15.57 -1.41
CA ARG A 208 1.81 -16.71 -0.60
C ARG A 208 1.95 -16.48 0.90
N PHE A 209 2.89 -15.62 1.29
CA PHE A 209 3.18 -15.28 2.68
C PHE A 209 3.15 -13.76 2.83
N ALA A 210 1.98 -13.20 3.17
CA ALA A 210 1.79 -11.75 3.28
C ALA A 210 2.34 -11.17 4.60
N ASN A 211 2.32 -11.97 5.67
CA ASN A 211 2.79 -11.66 7.01
C ASN A 211 3.17 -12.95 7.74
N LEU A 212 4.14 -12.85 8.65
CA LEU A 212 4.45 -13.94 9.59
C LEU A 212 3.37 -13.98 10.69
N PRO A 213 3.09 -15.16 11.29
CA PRO A 213 2.21 -15.24 12.46
C PRO A 213 2.64 -14.32 13.60
N VAL A 214 3.95 -14.14 13.72
CA VAL A 214 4.60 -13.24 14.67
C VAL A 214 5.74 -12.55 13.91
N MET A 215 5.80 -11.23 14.00
CA MET A 215 6.82 -10.41 13.33
C MET A 215 8.22 -10.77 13.80
N ALA A 216 9.15 -10.93 12.85
CA ALA A 216 10.53 -11.23 13.16
C ALA A 216 11.18 -10.08 13.96
N PRO A 217 12.06 -10.38 14.94
CA PRO A 217 12.63 -9.35 15.81
C PRO A 217 13.50 -8.34 15.06
N GLY A 218 14.15 -8.76 13.97
CA GLY A 218 14.90 -7.87 13.08
C GLY A 218 14.00 -6.86 12.38
N GLU A 219 12.83 -7.31 11.89
CA GLU A 219 11.84 -6.44 11.26
C GLU A 219 11.22 -5.47 12.27
N CYS A 220 10.81 -5.95 13.45
CA CYS A 220 10.30 -5.11 14.54
C CYS A 220 11.29 -3.99 14.89
N THR A 221 12.57 -4.32 15.03
CA THR A 221 13.64 -3.35 15.28
C THR A 221 13.78 -2.35 14.14
N ALA A 222 13.79 -2.81 12.88
CA ALA A 222 13.93 -1.93 11.72
C ALA A 222 12.78 -0.93 11.59
N LEU A 223 11.53 -1.37 11.81
CA LEU A 223 10.35 -0.50 11.79
C LEU A 223 10.40 0.57 12.89
N ILE A 224 10.86 0.18 14.08
CA ILE A 224 10.99 1.08 15.23
C ILE A 224 12.10 2.10 15.02
N GLU A 225 13.29 1.68 14.58
CA GLU A 225 14.39 2.60 14.35
C GLU A 225 14.12 3.56 13.18
N ASP A 226 13.44 3.12 12.11
CA ASP A 226 13.00 4.04 11.04
C ASP A 226 12.07 5.14 11.58
N LEU A 227 11.12 4.76 12.45
CA LEU A 227 10.19 5.72 13.05
C LEU A 227 10.91 6.66 14.04
N ILE A 228 11.80 6.12 14.89
CA ILE A 228 12.62 6.90 15.82
C ILE A 228 13.48 7.92 15.06
N ALA A 229 14.16 7.50 14.00
CA ALA A 229 14.98 8.40 13.20
C ALA A 229 14.16 9.57 12.63
N ASP A 230 12.96 9.30 12.11
CA ASP A 230 12.09 10.32 11.53
C ASP A 230 11.59 11.33 12.58
N PHE A 231 10.99 10.87 13.69
CA PHE A 231 10.45 11.79 14.70
C PHE A 231 11.53 12.48 15.54
N SER A 232 12.69 11.86 15.75
CA SER A 232 13.81 12.49 16.46
C SER A 232 14.43 13.63 15.65
N SER A 233 14.25 13.61 14.32
CA SER A 233 14.73 14.66 13.44
C SER A 233 13.76 15.85 13.32
N HIS A 234 12.56 15.78 13.91
CA HIS A 234 11.56 16.85 13.86
C HIS A 234 11.91 17.95 14.88
N PRO A 235 12.21 19.20 14.44
CA PRO A 235 12.72 20.24 15.32
C PRO A 235 11.71 20.69 16.38
N ASP A 236 10.42 20.64 16.06
CA ASP A 236 9.35 21.10 16.97
C ASP A 236 8.95 20.04 18.03
N ASN A 237 9.51 18.83 18.01
CA ASN A 237 9.20 17.81 19.01
C ASN A 237 9.94 18.10 20.33
N PRO A 238 9.31 17.93 21.52
CA PRO A 238 9.99 18.15 22.79
C PRO A 238 11.14 17.15 23.00
N PRO A 239 12.40 17.59 23.22
CA PRO A 239 13.56 16.70 23.26
C PRO A 239 13.47 15.60 24.34
N GLU A 240 12.96 15.93 25.53
CA GLU A 240 12.78 14.97 26.61
C GLU A 240 11.75 13.89 26.26
N LEU A 241 10.65 14.30 25.62
CA LEU A 241 9.62 13.37 25.17
C LEU A 241 10.15 12.45 24.06
N VAL A 242 10.90 13.01 23.10
CA VAL A 242 11.60 12.25 22.05
C VAL A 242 12.51 11.18 22.65
N ALA A 243 13.37 11.55 23.60
CA ALA A 243 14.31 10.63 24.25
C ALA A 243 13.58 9.51 25.00
N SER A 244 12.54 9.86 25.77
CA SER A 244 11.74 8.89 26.54
C SER A 244 10.99 7.91 25.63
N TYR A 245 10.41 8.38 24.53
CA TYR A 245 9.71 7.56 23.54
C TYR A 245 10.66 6.63 22.80
N ALA A 246 11.80 7.16 22.34
CA ALA A 246 12.80 6.36 21.65
C ALA A 246 13.34 5.23 22.54
N ALA A 247 13.65 5.52 23.81
CA ALA A 247 14.10 4.51 24.77
C ALA A 247 13.02 3.44 25.02
N TRP A 248 11.76 3.87 25.19
CA TRP A 248 10.65 2.95 25.40
C TRP A 248 10.40 2.03 24.18
N MET A 249 10.35 2.58 22.97
CA MET A 249 10.13 1.80 21.76
C MET A 249 11.27 0.82 21.51
N ARG A 250 12.52 1.20 21.81
CA ARG A 250 13.67 0.26 21.78
C ARG A 250 13.54 -0.85 22.80
N GLY A 251 13.11 -0.53 24.02
CA GLY A 251 12.79 -1.53 25.05
C GLY A 251 11.77 -2.54 24.57
N PHE A 252 10.66 -2.08 23.97
CA PHE A 252 9.68 -2.97 23.35
C PHE A 252 10.30 -3.90 22.30
N ALA A 253 11.18 -3.39 21.41
CA ALA A 253 11.86 -4.24 20.42
C ALA A 253 12.82 -5.28 21.06
N GLN A 254 13.44 -4.94 22.18
CA GLN A 254 14.30 -5.84 22.95
C GLN A 254 13.49 -6.94 23.63
N ASP A 255 12.41 -6.59 24.32
CA ASP A 255 11.51 -7.53 25.00
C ASP A 255 10.78 -8.44 23.99
N TRP A 256 10.41 -7.88 22.83
CA TRP A 256 9.86 -8.64 21.71
C TRP A 256 10.87 -9.68 21.20
N ARG A 257 12.15 -9.30 21.10
CA ARG A 257 13.23 -10.23 20.71
C ARG A 257 13.45 -11.31 21.76
N GLU A 258 13.45 -10.98 23.04
CA GLU A 258 13.57 -11.98 24.11
C GLU A 258 12.43 -13.00 24.02
N THR A 259 11.19 -12.52 23.90
CA THR A 259 10.00 -13.37 23.74
C THR A 259 10.10 -14.22 22.47
N TRP A 260 10.61 -13.65 21.37
CA TRP A 260 10.90 -14.38 20.14
C TRP A 260 11.90 -15.51 20.32
N LEU A 261 12.97 -15.30 21.08
CA LEU A 261 13.98 -16.32 21.33
C LEU A 261 13.45 -17.47 22.19
N LEU A 262 12.53 -17.20 23.12
CA LEU A 262 11.89 -18.21 23.95
C LEU A 262 10.86 -19.04 23.17
N TYR A 263 9.97 -18.37 22.44
CA TYR A 263 8.77 -19.02 21.90
C TYR A 263 8.80 -19.18 20.37
N GLY A 264 9.50 -18.31 19.65
CA GLY A 264 9.45 -18.25 18.19
C GLY A 264 8.00 -18.15 17.72
N HIS A 265 7.65 -18.98 16.73
CA HIS A 265 6.28 -19.04 16.25
C HIS A 265 5.31 -19.76 17.19
N ARG A 266 5.73 -20.45 18.26
CA ARG A 266 4.90 -21.40 19.04
C ARG A 266 3.68 -20.77 19.72
N ALA A 267 2.57 -21.53 19.81
CA ALA A 267 1.28 -21.07 20.33
C ALA A 267 1.38 -20.63 21.80
N ALA A 268 2.25 -21.30 22.57
CA ALA A 268 2.57 -20.94 23.95
C ALA A 268 3.11 -19.51 24.10
N GLY A 269 3.70 -18.92 23.06
CA GLY A 269 4.19 -17.54 23.06
C GLY A 269 3.10 -16.47 22.88
N VAL A 270 1.93 -16.83 22.34
CA VAL A 270 0.87 -15.88 21.99
C VAL A 270 0.43 -14.99 23.17
N PRO A 271 0.20 -15.51 24.38
CA PRO A 271 -0.15 -14.67 25.53
C PRO A 271 0.95 -13.66 25.88
N HIS A 272 2.22 -14.04 25.73
CA HIS A 272 3.37 -13.17 26.02
C HIS A 272 3.49 -12.03 25.00
N TYR A 273 3.37 -12.32 23.69
CA TYR A 273 3.34 -11.29 22.65
C TYR A 273 2.17 -10.32 22.83
N ARG A 274 0.97 -10.84 23.15
CA ARG A 274 -0.21 -10.00 23.43
C ARG A 274 0.04 -9.09 24.63
N ALA A 275 0.62 -9.61 25.70
CA ALA A 275 0.94 -8.81 26.88
C ALA A 275 1.89 -7.65 26.55
N LEU A 276 2.94 -7.89 25.75
CA LEU A 276 3.85 -6.83 25.29
C LEU A 276 3.13 -5.77 24.45
N ILE A 277 2.25 -6.18 23.54
CA ILE A 277 1.46 -5.26 22.71
C ILE A 277 0.55 -4.40 23.59
N GLU A 278 -0.17 -4.99 24.55
CA GLU A 278 -1.09 -4.25 25.42
C GLU A 278 -0.34 -3.31 26.38
N GLN A 279 0.79 -3.75 26.94
CA GLN A 279 1.66 -2.87 27.74
C GLN A 279 2.17 -1.69 26.92
N ALA A 280 2.55 -1.92 25.65
CA ALA A 280 2.94 -0.86 24.76
C ALA A 280 1.78 0.11 24.46
N ARG A 281 0.56 -0.40 24.20
CA ARG A 281 -0.62 0.44 23.99
C ARG A 281 -0.94 1.31 25.20
N ALA A 282 -0.84 0.76 26.41
CA ALA A 282 -1.12 1.48 27.65
C ALA A 282 -0.14 2.62 27.94
N ARG A 283 1.08 2.56 27.38
CA ARG A 283 2.13 3.58 27.57
C ARG A 283 2.10 4.69 26.51
N LEU A 284 1.23 4.60 25.51
CA LEU A 284 1.04 5.67 24.53
C LEU A 284 0.59 6.96 25.22
N HIS A 285 1.16 8.09 24.81
CA HIS A 285 0.74 9.40 25.28
C HIS A 285 -0.74 9.67 24.91
N PRO A 286 -1.54 10.28 25.81
CA PRO A 286 -2.97 10.53 25.57
C PRO A 286 -3.24 11.40 24.33
N ASP A 287 -2.40 12.42 24.10
CA ASP A 287 -2.40 13.15 22.83
C ASP A 287 -1.68 12.33 21.75
N MET A 288 -2.45 11.86 20.76
CA MET A 288 -1.99 11.10 19.60
C MET A 288 -1.00 11.86 18.71
N ARG A 289 -0.86 13.17 18.88
CA ARG A 289 0.04 14.05 18.13
C ARG A 289 1.13 14.70 19.00
N ALA A 290 1.31 14.24 20.24
CA ALA A 290 2.35 14.77 21.14
C ALA A 290 3.77 14.69 20.54
N LEU A 291 4.00 13.72 19.67
CA LEU A 291 5.14 13.69 18.76
C LEU A 291 4.64 13.52 17.33
N ALA A 292 5.32 14.18 16.40
CA ALA A 292 5.08 14.02 14.97
C ALA A 292 6.35 13.59 14.23
N VAL A 293 6.20 12.83 13.14
CA VAL A 293 7.31 12.54 12.23
C VAL A 293 7.63 13.76 11.37
N ARG A 294 8.91 14.03 11.13
CA ARG A 294 9.36 15.20 10.35
C ARG A 294 8.84 15.15 8.92
N SER A 295 8.87 13.96 8.32
CA SER A 295 8.65 13.76 6.88
C SER A 295 7.24 14.14 6.39
N ASN A 296 6.19 13.94 7.20
CA ASN A 296 4.81 14.20 6.80
C ASN A 296 3.89 14.75 7.91
N ARG A 297 4.45 15.05 9.10
CA ARG A 297 3.76 15.61 10.27
C ARG A 297 2.63 14.75 10.83
N LEU A 298 2.63 13.45 10.55
CA LEU A 298 1.71 12.52 11.23
C LEU A 298 2.16 12.28 12.66
N GLY A 299 1.19 12.02 13.54
CA GLY A 299 1.45 11.63 14.93
C GLY A 299 2.14 10.27 15.03
N VAL A 300 3.19 10.19 15.84
CA VAL A 300 4.00 8.98 16.05
C VAL A 300 3.15 7.82 16.58
N ASN A 301 2.22 8.09 17.50
CA ASN A 301 1.34 7.05 18.08
C ASN A 301 0.55 6.30 17.00
N ALA A 302 -0.04 7.02 16.04
CA ALA A 302 -0.84 6.40 14.98
C ALA A 302 0.00 5.50 14.07
N ILE A 303 1.23 5.93 13.76
CA ILE A 303 2.17 5.14 12.96
C ILE A 303 2.62 3.90 13.74
N PHE A 304 3.04 4.06 15.00
CA PHE A 304 3.51 2.94 15.82
C PHE A 304 2.43 1.86 15.99
N ILE A 305 1.18 2.27 16.23
CA ILE A 305 0.05 1.33 16.31
C ILE A 305 -0.12 0.57 14.99
N GLN A 306 -0.28 1.26 13.85
CA GLN A 306 -0.67 0.61 12.61
C GLN A 306 0.48 -0.11 11.88
N ARG A 307 1.72 0.34 12.10
CA ARG A 307 2.91 -0.21 11.45
C ARG A 307 3.58 -1.30 12.27
N VAL A 308 3.55 -1.20 13.59
CA VAL A 308 4.22 -2.14 14.49
C VAL A 308 3.20 -2.96 15.27
N LEU A 309 2.46 -2.35 16.20
CA LEU A 309 1.68 -3.12 17.18
C LEU A 309 0.57 -3.97 16.55
N SER A 310 -0.15 -3.43 15.56
CA SER A 310 -1.23 -4.14 14.88
C SER A 310 -0.74 -5.17 13.86
N ALA A 311 0.52 -5.10 13.44
CA ALA A 311 1.12 -6.04 12.49
C ALA A 311 2.04 -7.07 13.17
N ALA A 312 2.42 -6.82 14.43
CA ALA A 312 3.39 -7.63 15.17
C ALA A 312 2.91 -9.07 15.41
N LEU A 313 1.60 -9.27 15.57
CA LEU A 313 1.00 -10.57 15.84
C LEU A 313 -0.25 -10.74 14.97
N ALA A 314 -0.32 -11.84 14.21
CA ALA A 314 -1.49 -12.15 13.39
C ALA A 314 -2.71 -12.45 14.29
N PRO A 315 -3.93 -11.99 13.93
CA PRO A 315 -5.17 -12.23 14.69
C PRO A 315 -5.46 -13.72 14.87
N ASP A 316 -5.34 -14.47 13.76
CA ASP A 316 -5.50 -15.91 13.67
C ASP A 316 -4.13 -16.56 13.53
N ALA A 317 -3.23 -16.34 14.50
CA ALA A 317 -1.99 -17.09 14.57
C ALA A 317 -2.31 -18.59 14.76
N ARG A 318 -2.67 -19.27 13.66
CA ARG A 318 -2.67 -20.73 13.50
C ARG A 318 -1.22 -21.12 13.53
N ILE A 319 -0.77 -21.25 14.76
CA ILE A 319 0.51 -21.79 15.07
C ILE A 319 0.25 -23.25 15.32
N ASP A 320 0.59 -24.06 14.32
CA ASP A 320 0.73 -25.49 14.50
C ASP A 320 2.13 -25.78 15.07
#